data_AF-A0A2S8HLA7-F1
#
_entry.id   AF-A0A2S8HLA7-F1
#
_cell.length_a   1.000
_cell.length_b   1.000
_cell.length_c   1.000
_cell.angle_alpha   90.00
_cell.angle_beta   90.00
_cell.angle_gamma   90.00
#
_symmetry.space_group_name_H-M   'P 1'
#
loop_
_entity.id
_entity.type
_entity.pdbx_description
1 polymer ?
#
loop_
_entity_poly.entity_id
_entity_poly.type
_entity_poly.pdbx_seq_one_letter_code
_entity_poly.pdbx_strand_id
1 'polypeptide(L)'
;MIAGLATLIEFVFAPPAIALAIGAYLNVQFPALDPKHAAVGAYVVFMGLNILGVKLAIEGAAMAAEEAKDPKRTILKAYISGILTLVLLAMGVMFFAGGVGDWRTLSNINDPLPQAMKAVVGESSGWLHMLVWIGLFGLVAMAWFNALIGLIFLGFMAVGFVYFMLTAQLRADAPADAMLTGL
;
A
#
# COMPACT_ATOMS: atom_id res chain seq x y z
N MET A 1 -20.79 9.03 14.66
CA MET A 1 -19.79 10.11 14.51
C MET A 1 -18.37 9.57 14.33
N ILE A 2 -17.91 8.59 15.11
CA ILE A 2 -16.51 8.13 15.08
C ILE A 2 -16.08 7.47 13.74
N ALA A 3 -16.93 6.69 13.07
CA ALA A 3 -16.58 6.08 11.78
C ALA A 3 -16.47 7.09 10.63
N GLY A 4 -17.44 8.02 10.53
CA GLY A 4 -17.33 9.15 9.59
C GLY A 4 -16.13 10.03 9.89
N LEU A 5 -15.77 10.19 11.18
CA LEU A 5 -14.53 10.84 11.59
C LEU A 5 -13.31 10.03 11.14
N ALA A 6 -13.31 8.70 11.26
CA ALA A 6 -12.22 7.82 10.85
C ALA A 6 -12.01 7.84 9.33
N THR A 7 -13.08 7.82 8.53
CA THR A 7 -13.00 7.96 7.07
C THR A 7 -12.50 9.35 6.67
N LEU A 8 -12.95 10.41 7.36
CA LEU A 8 -12.41 11.77 7.14
C LEU A 8 -10.93 11.87 7.54
N ILE A 9 -10.53 11.25 8.64
CA ILE A 9 -9.13 11.15 9.07
C ILE A 9 -8.32 10.44 7.98
N GLU A 10 -8.78 9.30 7.49
CA GLU A 10 -8.09 8.55 6.43
C GLU A 10 -7.92 9.38 5.16
N PHE A 11 -8.97 10.08 4.70
CA PHE A 11 -8.87 10.98 3.55
C PHE A 11 -7.92 12.17 3.78
N VAL A 12 -7.83 12.68 5.00
CA VAL A 12 -6.93 13.80 5.35
C VAL A 12 -5.47 13.34 5.47
N PHE A 13 -5.21 12.17 6.03
CA PHE A 13 -3.86 11.71 6.33
C PHE A 13 -3.22 10.85 5.23
N ALA A 14 -4.02 10.19 4.37
CA ALA A 14 -3.48 9.36 3.29
C ALA A 14 -2.63 10.16 2.28
N PRO A 15 -3.05 11.33 1.76
CA PRO A 15 -2.25 12.08 0.79
C PRO A 15 -0.90 12.57 1.34
N PRO A 16 -0.81 13.14 2.55
CA PRO A 16 0.48 13.45 3.18
C PRO A 16 1.38 12.23 3.34
N ALA A 17 0.84 11.10 3.83
CA ALA A 17 1.63 9.89 4.07
C ALA A 17 2.24 9.34 2.78
N ILE A 18 1.44 9.25 1.70
CA ILE A 18 1.88 8.81 0.38
C ILE A 18 2.93 9.78 -0.17
N ALA A 19 2.69 11.08 -0.09
CA ALA A 19 3.61 12.10 -0.58
C ALA A 19 4.98 12.07 0.11
N LEU A 20 4.99 11.90 1.44
CA LEU A 20 6.22 11.77 2.21
C LEU A 20 6.99 10.48 1.86
N ALA A 21 6.28 9.35 1.71
CA ALA A 21 6.90 8.09 1.31
C ALA A 21 7.54 8.20 -0.08
N ILE A 22 6.84 8.80 -1.05
CA ILE A 22 7.37 9.03 -2.40
C ILE A 22 8.55 10.00 -2.37
N GLY A 23 8.47 11.10 -1.63
CA GLY A 23 9.55 12.07 -1.51
C GLY A 23 10.83 11.46 -0.92
N ALA A 24 10.70 10.63 0.12
CA ALA A 24 11.81 9.89 0.71
C ALA A 24 12.41 8.87 -0.28
N TYR A 25 11.55 8.11 -0.97
CA TYR A 25 12.00 7.11 -1.94
C TYR A 25 12.73 7.73 -3.14
N LEU A 26 12.20 8.82 -3.69
CA LEU A 26 12.84 9.52 -4.81
C LEU A 26 14.19 10.13 -4.43
N ASN A 27 14.37 10.59 -3.19
CA ASN A 27 15.67 11.08 -2.74
C ASN A 27 16.72 9.96 -2.61
N VAL A 28 16.32 8.76 -2.17
CA VAL A 28 17.21 7.58 -2.17
C VAL A 28 17.67 7.24 -3.58
N GLN A 29 16.77 7.36 -4.57
CA GLN A 29 17.05 6.99 -5.95
C GLN A 29 17.75 8.11 -6.73
N PHE A 30 17.50 9.36 -6.36
CA PHE A 30 18.07 10.58 -6.94
C PHE A 30 18.52 11.52 -5.81
N PRO A 31 19.76 11.35 -5.31
CA PRO A 31 20.26 12.15 -4.19
C PRO A 31 20.29 13.66 -4.45
N ALA A 32 20.34 14.06 -5.73
CA ALA A 32 20.29 15.46 -6.15
C ALA A 32 18.90 16.10 -6.05
N LEU A 33 17.83 15.30 -5.93
CA LEU A 33 16.47 15.81 -5.71
C LEU A 33 16.24 16.04 -4.22
N ASP A 34 15.98 17.29 -3.84
CA ASP A 34 15.56 17.64 -2.50
C ASP A 34 14.21 16.94 -2.19
N PRO A 35 14.14 16.10 -1.14
CA PRO A 35 12.94 15.36 -0.76
C PRO A 35 11.73 16.27 -0.58
N LYS A 36 11.93 17.52 -0.14
CA LYS A 36 10.85 18.48 0.08
C LYS A 36 10.12 18.80 -1.22
N HIS A 37 10.86 19.08 -2.30
CA HIS A 37 10.24 19.44 -3.58
C HIS A 37 9.52 18.24 -4.20
N ALA A 38 10.12 17.05 -4.11
CA ALA A 38 9.49 15.80 -4.55
C ALA A 38 8.21 15.49 -3.76
N ALA A 39 8.24 15.61 -2.43
CA ALA A 39 7.08 15.39 -1.58
C ALA A 39 5.97 16.42 -1.84
N VAL A 40 6.30 17.70 -2.04
CA VAL A 40 5.29 18.73 -2.36
C VAL A 40 4.63 18.46 -3.71
N GLY A 41 5.40 18.08 -4.75
CA GLY A 41 4.85 17.70 -6.05
C GLY A 41 3.93 16.49 -5.95
N ALA A 42 4.36 15.43 -5.27
CA ALA A 42 3.55 14.24 -5.03
C ALA A 42 2.28 14.57 -4.23
N TYR A 43 2.38 15.43 -3.20
CA TYR A 43 1.25 15.85 -2.40
C TYR A 43 0.16 16.52 -3.24
N VAL A 44 0.52 17.43 -4.15
CA VAL A 44 -0.46 18.09 -5.03
C VAL A 44 -1.19 17.07 -5.90
N VAL A 45 -0.46 16.12 -6.50
CA VAL A 45 -1.04 15.08 -7.36
C VAL A 45 -1.97 14.16 -6.57
N PHE A 46 -1.49 13.61 -5.44
CA PHE A 46 -2.26 12.66 -4.65
C PHE A 46 -3.41 13.33 -3.89
N MET A 47 -3.29 14.59 -3.50
CA MET A 47 -4.40 15.36 -2.96
C MET A 47 -5.49 15.58 -4.03
N GLY A 48 -5.11 15.91 -5.27
CA GLY A 48 -6.05 16.01 -6.38
C GLY A 48 -6.82 14.71 -6.63
N LEU A 49 -6.11 13.58 -6.68
CA LEU A 49 -6.71 12.25 -6.79
C LEU A 49 -7.61 11.92 -5.59
N ASN A 50 -7.20 12.28 -4.37
CA ASN A 50 -7.97 12.04 -3.16
C ASN A 50 -9.30 12.79 -3.18
N ILE A 51 -9.31 14.06 -3.60
CA ILE A 51 -10.53 14.87 -3.75
C ILE A 51 -11.50 14.23 -4.76
N LEU A 52 -10.99 13.71 -5.88
CA LEU A 52 -11.82 13.00 -6.85
C LEU A 52 -12.39 11.70 -6.26
N GLY A 53 -11.58 10.95 -5.50
CA GLY A 53 -12.00 9.71 -4.84
C GLY A 53 -13.07 9.92 -3.76
N VAL A 54 -13.01 11.02 -3.00
CA VAL A 54 -14.00 11.35 -1.97
C VAL A 54 -15.41 11.46 -2.55
N LYS A 55 -15.56 12.03 -3.75
CA LYS A 55 -16.87 12.13 -4.41
C LYS A 55 -17.48 10.74 -4.66
N LEU A 56 -16.69 9.84 -5.24
CA LEU A 56 -17.11 8.47 -5.52
C LEU A 56 -17.43 7.70 -4.23
N ALA A 57 -16.65 7.90 -3.17
CA ALA A 57 -16.87 7.26 -1.87
C ALA A 57 -18.18 7.71 -1.21
N ILE A 58 -18.52 9.00 -1.33
CA ILE A 58 -19.79 9.53 -0.81
C ILE A 58 -20.98 8.95 -1.58
N GLU A 59 -20.90 8.84 -2.90
CA GLU A 59 -21.96 8.25 -3.73
C GLU A 59 -22.19 6.77 -3.39
N GLY A 60 -21.12 5.98 -3.25
CA GLY A 60 -21.21 4.57 -2.84
C GLY A 60 -21.79 4.39 -1.44
N ALA A 61 -21.42 5.25 -0.49
CA ALA A 61 -21.97 5.23 0.86
C ALA A 61 -23.45 5.63 0.89
N ALA A 62 -23.86 6.58 0.06
CA ALA A 62 -25.26 7.00 -0.07
C ALA A 62 -26.13 5.89 -0.69
N MET A 63 -25.66 5.25 -1.75
CA MET A 63 -26.34 4.12 -2.39
C MET A 63 -26.55 2.94 -1.40
N ALA A 64 -25.51 2.58 -0.64
CA ALA A 64 -25.62 1.55 0.39
C ALA A 64 -26.59 1.93 1.54
N ALA A 65 -26.77 3.24 1.79
CA ALA A 65 -27.72 3.73 2.78
C ALA A 65 -29.17 3.73 2.28
N GLU A 66 -29.41 3.94 0.97
CA GLU A 66 -30.74 3.92 0.36
C GLU A 66 -31.35 2.51 0.32
N GLU A 67 -30.53 1.48 0.13
CA GLU A 67 -30.98 0.08 0.13
C GLU A 67 -31.25 -0.47 1.55
N ALA A 68 -30.85 0.25 2.60
CA ALA A 68 -31.01 -0.20 3.97
C ALA A 68 -32.45 -0.01 4.48
N LYS A 69 -33.13 -1.11 4.83
CA LYS A 69 -34.50 -1.10 5.40
C LYS A 69 -34.71 -0.18 6.62
N ASP A 70 -33.68 0.01 7.46
CA ASP A 70 -33.68 0.97 8.59
C ASP A 70 -32.31 1.66 8.68
N PRO A 71 -32.08 2.78 7.97
CA PRO A 71 -30.77 3.39 7.83
C PRO A 71 -30.18 3.84 9.17
N LYS A 72 -30.99 4.42 10.06
CA LYS A 72 -30.50 4.98 11.32
C LYS A 72 -29.86 3.92 12.22
N ARG A 73 -30.44 2.72 12.30
CA ARG A 73 -29.91 1.64 13.15
C ARG A 73 -28.95 0.72 12.41
N THR A 74 -29.19 0.45 11.13
CA THR A 74 -28.40 -0.52 10.35
C THR A 74 -27.02 0.03 10.04
N ILE A 75 -26.93 1.29 9.60
CA ILE A 75 -25.66 1.96 9.32
C ILE A 75 -24.81 2.04 10.60
N LEU A 76 -25.42 2.36 11.74
CA LEU A 76 -24.72 2.43 13.02
C LEU A 76 -24.17 1.06 13.47
N LYS A 77 -24.97 -0.01 13.33
CA LYS A 77 -24.51 -1.38 13.63
C LYS A 77 -23.40 -1.81 12.69
N ALA A 78 -23.54 -1.55 11.39
CA ALA A 78 -22.53 -1.84 10.38
C ALA A 78 -21.19 -1.14 10.69
N TYR A 79 -21.24 0.12 11.15
CA TYR A 79 -20.03 0.82 11.59
C TYR A 79 -19.39 0.21 12.83
N ILE A 80 -20.17 -0.11 13.86
CA ILE A 80 -19.63 -0.69 15.10
C ILE A 80 -19.05 -2.08 14.82
N SER A 81 -19.76 -2.92 14.06
CA SER A 81 -19.25 -4.25 13.66
C SER A 81 -18.03 -4.13 12.76
N GLY A 82 -18.01 -3.16 11.84
CA GLY A 82 -16.86 -2.90 10.96
C GLY A 82 -15.62 -2.52 11.77
N ILE A 83 -15.73 -1.54 12.67
CA ILE A 83 -14.62 -1.11 13.52
C ILE A 83 -14.12 -2.25 14.41
N LEU A 84 -15.03 -2.97 15.08
CA LEU A 84 -14.64 -4.13 15.89
C LEU A 84 -13.91 -5.19 15.07
N THR A 85 -14.40 -5.49 13.87
CA THR A 85 -13.76 -6.45 12.96
C THR A 85 -12.38 -5.99 12.54
N LEU A 86 -12.24 -4.72 12.13
CA LEU A 86 -10.96 -4.13 11.72
C LEU A 86 -9.95 -4.12 12.87
N VAL A 87 -10.37 -3.73 14.07
CA VAL A 87 -9.50 -3.70 15.25
C VAL A 87 -9.05 -5.11 15.65
N LEU A 88 -9.98 -6.07 15.68
CA LEU A 88 -9.66 -7.46 15.99
C LEU A 88 -8.70 -8.07 14.95
N LEU A 89 -8.96 -7.84 13.66
CA LEU A 89 -8.08 -8.30 12.59
C LEU A 89 -6.72 -7.61 12.65
N ALA A 90 -6.66 -6.30 12.87
CA ALA A 90 -5.40 -5.57 12.97
C ALA A 90 -4.56 -6.05 14.16
N MET A 91 -5.17 -6.25 15.34
CA MET A 91 -4.49 -6.83 16.49
C MET A 91 -4.03 -8.26 16.22
N GLY A 92 -4.86 -9.08 15.56
CA GLY A 92 -4.51 -10.42 15.14
C GLY A 92 -3.30 -10.42 14.21
N VAL A 93 -3.33 -9.60 13.15
CA VAL A 93 -2.22 -9.43 12.21
C VAL A 93 -0.97 -8.95 12.95
N MET A 94 -1.05 -7.98 13.85
CA MET A 94 0.13 -7.51 14.59
C MET A 94 0.70 -8.55 15.54
N PHE A 95 -0.14 -9.36 16.18
CA PHE A 95 0.31 -10.44 17.05
C PHE A 95 0.98 -11.56 16.25
N PHE A 96 0.34 -12.01 15.16
CA PHE A 96 0.88 -13.09 14.32
C PHE A 96 2.07 -12.64 13.49
N ALA A 97 1.99 -11.47 12.86
CA ALA A 97 3.12 -10.86 12.17
C ALA A 97 4.24 -10.75 13.20
N GLY A 98 4.05 -10.02 14.30
CA GLY A 98 4.97 -9.81 15.43
C GLY A 98 5.68 -11.07 15.97
N GLY A 99 5.05 -12.24 15.84
CA GLY A 99 5.60 -13.52 16.28
C GLY A 99 6.49 -14.26 15.28
N VAL A 100 6.66 -13.77 14.04
CA VAL A 100 7.38 -14.48 12.96
C VAL A 100 8.90 -14.59 13.19
N GLY A 101 9.53 -13.69 13.96
CA GLY A 101 10.96 -13.75 14.22
C GLY A 101 11.59 -12.42 14.61
N ASP A 102 12.91 -12.30 14.46
CA ASP A 102 13.64 -11.08 14.84
C ASP A 102 13.44 -9.95 13.81
N TRP A 103 12.52 -9.02 14.13
CA TRP A 103 12.15 -7.85 13.31
C TRP A 103 13.33 -7.01 12.85
N ARG A 104 14.43 -7.00 13.61
CA ARG A 104 15.64 -6.26 13.25
C ARG A 104 16.35 -6.86 12.06
N THR A 105 16.29 -8.17 11.90
CA THR A 105 16.90 -8.85 10.75
C THR A 105 16.03 -8.68 9.52
N LEU A 106 14.71 -8.84 9.65
CA LEU A 106 13.74 -8.64 8.57
C LEU A 106 13.71 -7.21 8.01
N SER A 107 13.78 -6.19 8.87
CA SER A 107 13.72 -4.78 8.45
C SER A 107 14.97 -4.30 7.70
N ASN A 108 16.09 -5.02 7.78
CA ASN A 108 17.34 -4.68 7.10
C ASN A 108 17.53 -5.40 5.76
N ILE A 109 16.50 -6.13 5.28
CA ILE A 109 16.57 -6.90 4.04
C ILE A 109 15.64 -6.26 3.01
N ASN A 110 16.03 -6.28 1.72
CA ASN A 110 15.29 -5.65 0.63
C ASN A 110 13.91 -6.28 0.37
N ASP A 111 13.74 -7.57 0.66
CA ASP A 111 12.50 -8.33 0.45
C ASP A 111 11.94 -8.91 1.77
N PRO A 112 11.50 -8.04 2.71
CA PRO A 112 11.13 -8.47 4.06
C PRO A 112 9.92 -9.41 4.08
N LEU A 113 8.96 -9.23 3.16
CA LEU A 113 7.73 -10.02 3.12
C LEU A 113 7.98 -11.47 2.68
N PRO A 114 8.64 -11.74 1.53
CA PRO A 114 8.96 -13.10 1.13
C PRO A 114 9.89 -13.80 2.13
N GLN A 115 10.81 -13.05 2.76
CA GLN A 115 11.72 -13.59 3.77
C GLN A 115 10.99 -14.03 5.04
N ALA A 116 10.03 -13.23 5.53
CA ALA A 116 9.16 -13.60 6.64
C ALA A 116 8.42 -14.91 6.34
N MET A 117 7.89 -15.02 5.12
CA MET A 117 7.18 -16.22 4.67
C MET A 117 8.10 -17.44 4.56
N LYS A 118 9.33 -17.27 4.07
CA LYS A 118 10.35 -18.33 4.06
C LYS A 118 10.70 -18.80 5.48
N ALA A 119 10.80 -17.87 6.44
CA ALA A 119 11.11 -18.19 7.83
C ALA A 119 10.00 -19.01 8.51
N VAL A 120 8.72 -18.76 8.18
CA VAL A 120 7.58 -19.48 8.74
C VAL A 120 7.29 -20.79 8.01
N VAL A 121 7.31 -20.76 6.68
CA VAL A 121 6.74 -21.83 5.84
C VAL A 121 7.82 -22.68 5.16
N GLY A 122 9.08 -22.26 5.18
CA GLY A 122 10.22 -22.98 4.60
C GLY A 122 10.48 -22.65 3.13
N GLU A 123 11.74 -22.76 2.69
CA GLU A 123 12.19 -22.33 1.36
C GLU A 123 11.57 -23.11 0.18
N SER A 124 11.24 -24.40 0.37
CA SER A 124 10.74 -25.29 -0.69
C SER A 124 9.23 -25.50 -0.66
N SER A 125 8.50 -24.66 0.07
CA SER A 125 7.09 -24.88 0.37
C SER A 125 6.17 -24.24 -0.67
N GLY A 126 5.18 -24.99 -1.17
CA GLY A 126 4.22 -24.53 -2.18
C GLY A 126 3.40 -23.30 -1.78
N TRP A 127 3.37 -22.96 -0.48
CA TRP A 127 2.71 -21.78 0.07
C TRP A 127 3.33 -20.46 -0.39
N LEU A 128 4.65 -20.42 -0.62
CA LEU A 128 5.31 -19.23 -1.18
C LEU A 128 4.83 -18.95 -2.59
N HIS A 129 4.63 -20.01 -3.37
CA HIS A 129 4.06 -19.92 -4.71
C HIS A 129 2.60 -19.47 -4.67
N MET A 130 1.84 -19.93 -3.66
CA MET A 130 0.44 -19.55 -3.46
C MET A 130 0.26 -18.05 -3.16
N LEU A 131 1.21 -17.42 -2.44
CA LEU A 131 1.18 -15.98 -2.15
C LEU A 131 1.22 -15.14 -3.44
N VAL A 132 2.06 -15.54 -4.40
CA VAL A 132 2.13 -14.90 -5.72
C VAL A 132 0.80 -15.03 -6.46
N TRP A 133 0.18 -16.20 -6.43
CA TRP A 133 -1.13 -16.43 -7.06
C TRP A 133 -2.26 -15.62 -6.40
N ILE A 134 -2.23 -15.45 -5.07
CA ILE A 134 -3.18 -14.60 -4.36
C ILE A 134 -2.99 -13.12 -4.77
N GLY A 135 -1.74 -12.66 -4.86
CA GLY A 135 -1.43 -11.30 -5.34
C GLY A 135 -1.92 -11.07 -6.77
N LEU A 136 -1.70 -12.05 -7.66
CA LEU A 136 -2.18 -11.99 -9.05
C LEU A 136 -3.71 -11.97 -9.11
N PHE A 137 -4.38 -12.80 -8.31
CA PHE A 137 -5.83 -12.78 -8.20
C PHE A 137 -6.35 -11.42 -7.71
N GLY A 138 -5.70 -10.81 -6.74
CA GLY A 138 -6.02 -9.46 -6.26
C GLY A 138 -5.87 -8.40 -7.36
N LEU A 139 -4.86 -8.53 -8.22
CA LEU A 139 -4.63 -7.64 -9.36
C LEU A 139 -5.73 -7.79 -10.42
N VAL A 140 -6.14 -9.04 -10.72
CA VAL A 140 -7.28 -9.32 -11.62
C VAL A 140 -8.59 -8.77 -11.05
N ALA A 141 -8.84 -8.98 -9.76
CA ALA A 141 -10.02 -8.45 -9.07
C ALA A 141 -10.04 -6.92 -9.12
N MET A 142 -8.89 -6.26 -8.91
CA MET A 142 -8.75 -4.81 -9.05
C MET A 142 -9.11 -4.33 -10.45
N ALA A 143 -8.59 -4.98 -11.49
CA ALA A 143 -8.89 -4.65 -12.88
C ALA A 143 -10.38 -4.84 -13.23
N TRP A 144 -11.03 -5.83 -12.63
CA TRP A 144 -12.45 -6.12 -12.85
C TRP A 144 -13.39 -5.14 -12.14
N PHE A 145 -13.17 -4.87 -10.85
CA PHE A 145 -14.04 -4.00 -10.06
C PHE A 145 -13.78 -2.51 -10.28
N ASN A 146 -12.54 -2.14 -10.61
CA ASN A 146 -12.18 -0.75 -10.85
C ASN A 146 -11.13 -0.65 -11.95
N ALA A 147 -11.61 -0.74 -13.20
CA ALA A 147 -10.77 -0.67 -14.39
C ALA A 147 -9.90 0.60 -14.46
N LEU A 148 -10.38 1.73 -13.91
CA LEU A 148 -9.61 2.98 -13.88
C LEU A 148 -8.40 2.88 -12.94
N ILE A 149 -8.58 2.38 -11.72
CA ILE A 149 -7.46 2.13 -10.79
C ILE A 149 -6.53 1.07 -11.36
N GLY A 150 -7.07 0.01 -11.97
CA GLY A 150 -6.27 -1.02 -12.63
C GLY A 150 -5.40 -0.46 -13.77
N LEU A 151 -5.95 0.41 -14.62
CA LEU A 151 -5.20 1.06 -15.71
C LEU A 151 -4.14 2.03 -15.17
N ILE A 152 -4.46 2.81 -14.14
CA ILE A 152 -3.49 3.71 -13.49
C ILE A 152 -2.33 2.89 -12.91
N PHE A 153 -2.63 1.78 -12.22
CA PHE A 153 -1.63 0.88 -11.65
C PHE A 153 -0.74 0.25 -12.73
N LEU A 154 -1.34 -0.28 -13.81
CA LEU A 154 -0.59 -0.82 -14.95
C LEU A 154 0.27 0.25 -15.63
N GLY A 155 -0.23 1.48 -15.75
CA GLY A 155 0.52 2.63 -16.27
C GLY A 155 1.75 2.94 -15.42
N PHE A 156 1.61 3.05 -14.11
CA PHE A 156 2.75 3.25 -13.20
C PHE A 156 3.73 2.09 -13.24
N MET A 157 3.24 0.85 -13.30
CA MET A 157 4.09 -0.34 -13.42
C MET A 157 4.89 -0.35 -14.72
N ALA A 158 4.28 0.01 -15.84
CA ALA A 158 4.95 0.09 -17.13
C ALA A 158 6.02 1.20 -17.13
N VAL A 159 5.73 2.37 -16.55
CA VAL A 159 6.71 3.46 -16.41
C VAL A 159 7.89 3.01 -15.54
N GLY A 160 7.62 2.36 -14.40
CA GLY A 160 8.65 1.82 -13.52
C GLY A 160 9.49 0.73 -14.21
N PHE A 161 8.86 -0.16 -14.98
CA PHE A 161 9.53 -1.21 -15.73
C PHE A 161 10.45 -0.64 -16.82
N VAL A 162 9.97 0.33 -17.61
CA VAL A 162 10.79 1.01 -18.62
C VAL A 162 11.95 1.73 -17.97
N TYR A 163 11.72 2.45 -16.86
CA TYR A 163 12.78 3.13 -16.11
C TYR A 163 13.84 2.14 -15.59
N PHE A 164 13.42 1.00 -15.04
CA PHE A 164 14.33 -0.06 -14.57
C PHE A 164 15.16 -0.63 -15.73
N MET A 165 14.55 -0.84 -16.89
CA MET A 165 15.25 -1.34 -18.07
C MET A 165 16.30 -0.33 -18.59
N LEU A 166 15.96 0.96 -18.60
CA LEU A 166 16.87 2.04 -19.04
C LEU A 166 18.02 2.27 -18.06
N THR A 167 17.80 2.03 -16.77
CA THR A 167 18.82 2.17 -15.71
C THR A 167 19.55 0.86 -15.40
N ALA A 168 19.23 -0.24 -16.10
CA ALA A 168 19.86 -1.54 -15.88
C ALA A 168 21.38 -1.50 -16.12
N GLN A 169 21.82 -0.78 -17.16
CA GLN A 169 23.25 -0.60 -17.45
C GLN A 169 23.96 0.22 -16.36
N LEU A 170 23.32 1.28 -15.87
CA LEU A 170 23.85 2.11 -14.78
C LEU A 170 23.96 1.34 -13.45
N ARG A 171 23.09 0.36 -13.18
CA ARG A 171 23.22 -0.54 -12.03
C ARG A 171 24.30 -1.60 -12.22
N ALA A 172 24.49 -2.09 -13.44
CA ALA A 172 25.52 -3.07 -13.75
C ALA A 172 26.93 -2.48 -13.62
N ASP A 173 27.09 -1.20 -13.96
CA ASP A 173 28.35 -0.45 -13.86
C ASP A 173 28.50 0.32 -12.53
N ALA A 174 27.51 0.28 -11.64
CA ALA A 174 27.63 0.90 -10.33
C ALA A 174 28.72 0.18 -9.52
N PRO A 175 29.73 0.90 -8.98
CA PRO A 175 30.73 0.29 -8.11
C PRO A 175 30.00 -0.36 -6.93
N ALA A 176 30.39 -1.58 -6.56
CA ALA A 176 29.81 -2.28 -5.42
C ALA A 176 30.00 -1.41 -4.16
N ASP A 177 28.92 -0.72 -3.76
CA ASP A 177 28.96 0.21 -2.65
C ASP A 177 29.34 -0.52 -1.35
N ALA A 178 30.11 0.16 -0.50
CA ALA A 178 30.54 -0.34 0.81
C ALA A 178 29.37 -0.78 1.71
N MET A 179 28.14 -0.33 1.41
CA MET A 179 26.92 -0.77 2.10
C MET A 179 26.56 -2.25 1.87
N LEU A 180 27.09 -2.89 0.83
CA LEU A 180 26.91 -4.33 0.55
C LEU A 180 27.99 -5.22 1.18
N THR A 181 29.07 -4.65 1.71
CA THR A 181 30.23 -5.40 2.25
C THR A 181 30.39 -5.33 3.75
N GLY A 182 29.59 -4.54 4.47
CA GLY A 182 29.51 -4.58 5.94
C GLY A 182 30.83 -4.33 6.67
N LEU A 183 31.74 -3.56 6.07
CA LEU A 183 32.97 -3.06 6.70
C LEU A 183 32.79 -1.64 7.22
#